data_AF-A0A2K3Q9W8-F1
#
_entry.id   AF-A0A2K3Q9W8-F1
#
_cell.length_a   1.000
_cell.length_b   1.000
_cell.length_c   1.000
_cell.angle_alpha   90.00
_cell.angle_beta   90.00
_cell.angle_gamma   90.00
#
_symmetry.space_group_name_H-M   'P 1'
#
loop_
_entity.id
_entity.type
_entity.pdbx_description
1 polymer ?
#
loop_
_entity_poly.entity_id
_entity_poly.type
_entity_poly.pdbx_seq_one_letter_code
_entity_poly.pdbx_strand_id
1 'polypeptide(L)'
;REQDAALRLPNFPALARGLKVVSDEAALLANLPAVDGGVRIVDRRDSFEQAIQTRLDRFEQATQATQTSLDSLEENMQRDFDNLAKRIEALDLKVAVTVVTGEVIDTFPRTLGDLESLSIRQVDELLRQLGEPVQGVANERKRLLKYAVGVMTQVV
;
A
#
# COMPACT_ATOMS: atom_id res chain seq x y z
N ARG A 1 5.91 -68.33 -77.21
CA ARG A 1 6.15 -68.45 -75.76
C ARG A 1 5.16 -67.53 -75.08
N GLU A 2 3.93 -68.01 -74.98
CA GLU A 2 2.84 -67.38 -74.23
C GLU A 2 3.07 -67.67 -72.74
N GLN A 3 3.20 -66.63 -71.95
CA GLN A 3 2.92 -66.68 -70.51
C GLN A 3 2.05 -65.47 -70.21
N ASP A 4 0.75 -65.72 -70.26
CA ASP A 4 -0.30 -64.89 -69.69
C ASP A 4 0.07 -64.52 -68.25
N ALA A 5 0.39 -63.25 -68.02
CA ALA A 5 0.33 -62.66 -66.69
C ALA A 5 -1.15 -62.51 -66.33
N ALA A 6 -1.79 -63.62 -65.94
CA ALA A 6 -3.15 -63.63 -65.44
C ALA A 6 -3.26 -62.57 -64.34
N LEU A 7 -4.09 -61.55 -64.59
CA LEU A 7 -4.40 -60.46 -63.68
C LEU A 7 -4.76 -61.05 -62.31
N ARG A 8 -3.85 -60.92 -61.34
CA ARG A 8 -4.11 -61.30 -59.95
C ARG A 8 -5.17 -60.34 -59.41
N LEU A 9 -6.43 -60.72 -59.52
CA LEU A 9 -7.54 -59.99 -58.94
C LEU A 9 -7.39 -59.98 -57.41
N PRO A 10 -7.58 -58.83 -56.75
CA PRO A 10 -7.57 -58.75 -55.29
C PRO A 10 -8.63 -59.67 -54.68
N ASN A 11 -8.29 -60.36 -53.60
CA ASN A 11 -9.25 -61.15 -52.85
C ASN A 11 -10.10 -60.22 -51.98
N PHE A 12 -11.14 -59.64 -52.59
CA PHE A 12 -12.08 -58.72 -51.92
C PHE A 12 -12.68 -59.31 -50.64
N PRO A 13 -13.05 -60.62 -50.56
CA PRO A 13 -13.46 -61.21 -49.29
C PRO A 13 -12.39 -61.17 -48.20
N ALA A 14 -11.12 -61.40 -48.53
CA ALA A 14 -10.03 -61.30 -47.57
C ALA A 14 -9.79 -59.84 -47.14
N LEU A 15 -9.88 -58.90 -48.08
CA LEU A 15 -9.81 -57.46 -47.81
C LEU A 15 -10.94 -56.99 -46.89
N ALA A 16 -12.18 -57.40 -47.16
CA ALA A 16 -13.34 -57.09 -46.34
C ALA A 16 -13.21 -57.66 -44.92
N ARG A 17 -12.70 -58.89 -44.78
CA ARG A 17 -12.38 -59.46 -43.46
C ARG A 17 -11.28 -58.69 -42.75
N GLY A 18 -10.22 -58.30 -43.44
CA GLY A 18 -9.16 -57.48 -42.88
C GLY A 18 -9.65 -56.12 -42.38
N LEU A 19 -10.46 -55.42 -43.18
CA LEU A 19 -11.08 -54.16 -42.78
C LEU A 19 -12.03 -54.32 -41.59
N LYS A 20 -12.78 -55.43 -41.53
CA LYS A 20 -13.63 -55.74 -40.38
C LYS A 20 -12.80 -55.93 -39.11
N VAL A 21 -11.72 -56.71 -39.16
CA VAL A 21 -10.82 -56.90 -38.00
C VAL A 21 -10.21 -55.57 -37.56
N VAL A 22 -9.72 -54.74 -38.50
CA VAL A 22 -9.18 -53.42 -38.16
C VAL A 22 -10.24 -52.53 -37.53
N SER A 23 -11.48 -52.57 -38.02
CA SER A 23 -12.61 -51.83 -37.44
C SER A 23 -12.97 -52.32 -36.03
N ASP A 24 -12.97 -53.63 -35.82
CA ASP A 24 -13.27 -54.24 -34.52
C ASP A 24 -12.18 -53.88 -33.49
N GLU A 25 -10.89 -53.92 -33.88
CA GLU A 25 -9.77 -53.49 -33.03
C GLU A 25 -9.74 -51.98 -32.79
N ALA A 26 -10.10 -51.16 -33.78
CA ALA A 26 -10.24 -49.72 -33.61
C ALA A 26 -11.36 -49.37 -32.61
N ALA A 27 -12.43 -50.16 -32.55
CA ALA A 27 -13.49 -49.99 -31.55
C ALA A 27 -13.00 -50.31 -30.12
N LEU A 28 -11.96 -51.15 -29.96
CA LEU A 28 -11.35 -51.41 -28.65
C LEU A 28 -10.48 -50.24 -28.16
N LEU A 29 -9.95 -49.40 -29.06
CA LEU A 29 -9.20 -48.20 -28.70
C LEU A 29 -10.06 -47.18 -27.94
N ALA A 30 -11.38 -47.14 -28.21
CA ALA A 30 -12.32 -46.29 -27.50
C ALA A 30 -12.54 -46.72 -26.03
N ASN A 31 -12.15 -47.95 -25.67
CA ASN A 31 -12.24 -48.48 -24.30
C ASN A 31 -10.87 -48.50 -23.60
N LEU A 32 -9.84 -47.87 -24.17
CA LEU A 32 -8.53 -47.82 -23.54
C LEU A 32 -8.52 -46.79 -22.39
N PRO A 33 -8.22 -47.21 -21.15
CA PRO A 33 -8.16 -46.32 -19.98
C PRO A 33 -7.18 -45.14 -20.16
N ALA A 34 -6.20 -45.27 -21.06
CA ALA A 34 -5.24 -44.22 -21.39
C ALA A 34 -5.87 -43.05 -22.17
N VAL A 35 -6.85 -43.32 -23.05
CA VAL A 35 -7.56 -42.28 -23.82
C VAL A 35 -8.54 -41.55 -22.91
N ASP A 36 -9.29 -42.28 -22.08
CA ASP A 36 -10.16 -41.71 -21.04
C ASP A 36 -9.36 -40.92 -19.98
N GLY A 37 -8.17 -41.42 -19.62
CA GLY A 37 -7.24 -40.74 -18.75
C GLY A 37 -6.78 -39.40 -19.33
N GLY A 38 -6.51 -39.34 -20.64
CA GLY A 38 -6.16 -38.11 -21.34
C GLY A 38 -7.24 -37.04 -21.28
N VAL A 39 -8.50 -37.40 -21.54
CA VAL A 39 -9.65 -36.49 -21.44
C VAL A 39 -9.80 -35.92 -20.03
N ARG A 40 -9.72 -36.78 -19.01
CA ARG A 40 -9.81 -36.34 -17.60
C ARG A 40 -8.66 -35.45 -17.16
N ILE A 41 -7.46 -35.62 -17.74
CA ILE A 41 -6.31 -34.75 -17.48
C ILE A 41 -6.52 -33.38 -18.11
N VAL A 42 -7.05 -33.30 -19.33
CA VAL A 42 -7.39 -32.03 -19.99
C VAL A 42 -8.47 -31.29 -19.21
N ASP A 43 -9.56 -31.95 -18.84
CA ASP A 43 -10.63 -31.33 -18.04
C ASP A 43 -10.12 -30.81 -16.68
N ARG A 44 -9.25 -31.59 -16.02
CA ARG A 44 -8.64 -31.17 -14.76
C ARG A 44 -7.72 -29.96 -14.97
N ARG A 45 -6.96 -29.93 -16.06
CA ARG A 45 -6.11 -28.79 -16.41
C ARG A 45 -6.94 -27.54 -16.63
N ASP A 46 -8.01 -27.62 -17.42
CA ASP A 46 -8.86 -26.47 -17.73
C ASP A 46 -9.53 -25.91 -16.46
N SER A 47 -10.05 -26.80 -15.60
CA SER A 47 -10.63 -26.40 -14.31
C SER A 47 -9.60 -25.76 -13.38
N PHE A 48 -8.35 -26.24 -13.43
CA PHE A 48 -7.25 -25.69 -12.63
C PHE A 48 -6.79 -24.33 -13.15
N GLU A 49 -6.68 -24.17 -14.47
CA GLU A 49 -6.38 -22.88 -15.10
C GLU A 49 -7.44 -21.84 -14.75
N GLN A 50 -8.73 -22.19 -14.82
CA GLN A 50 -9.82 -21.31 -14.39
C GLN A 50 -9.78 -20.96 -12.90
N ALA A 51 -9.46 -21.94 -12.04
CA ALA A 51 -9.33 -21.73 -10.61
C ALA A 51 -8.15 -20.81 -10.26
N ILE A 52 -7.02 -20.94 -10.97
CA ILE A 52 -5.88 -20.05 -10.83
C ILE A 52 -6.25 -18.65 -11.29
N GLN A 53 -6.86 -18.50 -12.46
CA GLN A 53 -7.21 -17.19 -13.00
C GLN A 53 -8.13 -16.43 -12.03
N THR A 54 -9.16 -17.10 -11.53
CA THR A 54 -10.08 -16.52 -10.54
C THR A 54 -9.37 -16.10 -9.24
N ARG A 55 -8.38 -16.87 -8.79
CA ARG A 55 -7.59 -16.55 -7.59
C ARG A 55 -6.65 -15.37 -7.83
N LEU A 56 -6.03 -15.29 -9.00
CA LEU A 56 -5.16 -14.18 -9.38
C LEU A 56 -5.96 -12.88 -9.48
N ASP A 57 -7.12 -12.89 -10.13
CA ASP A 57 -7.98 -11.71 -10.25
C ASP A 57 -8.42 -11.19 -8.87
N ARG A 58 -8.79 -12.10 -7.95
CA ARG A 58 -9.13 -11.74 -6.56
C ARG A 58 -7.93 -11.18 -5.79
N PHE A 59 -6.75 -11.76 -6.00
CA PHE A 59 -5.53 -11.29 -5.35
C PHE A 59 -5.16 -9.89 -5.85
N GLU A 60 -5.25 -9.65 -7.15
CA GLU A 60 -5.01 -8.33 -7.74
C GLU A 60 -5.98 -7.29 -7.18
N GLN A 61 -7.27 -7.61 -7.13
CA GLN A 61 -8.29 -6.73 -6.52
C GLN A 61 -8.01 -6.44 -5.03
N ALA A 62 -7.64 -7.45 -4.24
CA ALA A 62 -7.33 -7.28 -2.83
C ALA A 62 -6.07 -6.41 -2.63
N THR A 63 -5.07 -6.59 -3.49
CA THR A 63 -3.83 -5.81 -3.48
C THR A 63 -4.13 -4.34 -3.82
N GLN A 64 -4.96 -4.11 -4.84
CA GLN A 64 -5.35 -2.76 -5.23
C GLN A 64 -6.19 -2.06 -4.16
N ALA A 65 -7.14 -2.77 -3.54
CA ALA A 65 -7.93 -2.22 -2.43
C ALA A 65 -7.04 -1.88 -1.21
N THR A 66 -6.03 -2.70 -0.94
CA THR A 66 -5.05 -2.44 0.13
C THR A 66 -4.24 -1.19 -0.19
N GLN A 67 -3.76 -1.04 -1.43
CA GLN A 67 -3.01 0.13 -1.85
C GLN A 67 -3.83 1.41 -1.68
N THR A 68 -5.07 1.44 -2.19
CA THR A 68 -5.96 2.60 -2.03
C THR A 68 -6.24 2.92 -0.56
N SER A 69 -6.39 1.90 0.28
CA SER A 69 -6.61 2.11 1.72
C SER A 69 -5.38 2.73 2.39
N LEU A 70 -4.17 2.31 2.02
CA LEU A 70 -2.92 2.87 2.51
C LEU A 70 -2.75 4.34 2.07
N ASP A 71 -2.99 4.64 0.79
CA ASP A 71 -2.91 6.00 0.26
C ASP A 71 -3.89 6.92 1.01
N SER A 72 -5.12 6.45 1.25
CA SER A 72 -6.12 7.21 2.00
C SER A 72 -5.75 7.41 3.48
N LEU A 73 -5.10 6.41 4.09
CA LEU A 73 -4.63 6.49 5.48
C LEU A 73 -3.50 7.52 5.59
N GLU A 74 -2.55 7.50 4.65
CA GLU A 74 -1.44 8.46 4.60
C GLU A 74 -1.97 9.89 4.47
N GLU A 75 -2.90 10.14 3.55
CA GLU A 75 -3.51 11.46 3.41
C GLU A 75 -4.27 11.90 4.67
N ASN A 76 -5.03 10.99 5.29
CA ASN A 76 -5.77 11.29 6.51
C ASN A 76 -4.82 11.62 7.66
N MET A 77 -3.75 10.84 7.83
CA MET A 77 -2.72 11.09 8.84
C MET A 77 -2.06 12.44 8.61
N GLN A 78 -1.69 12.78 7.37
CA GLN A 78 -1.09 14.07 7.06
C GLN A 78 -2.03 15.23 7.42
N ARG A 79 -3.31 15.12 7.04
CA ARG A 79 -4.32 16.13 7.40
C ARG A 79 -4.51 16.25 8.92
N ASP A 80 -4.50 15.13 9.64
CA ASP A 80 -4.61 15.13 11.10
C ASP A 80 -3.40 15.78 11.77
N PHE A 81 -2.19 15.52 11.27
CA PHE A 81 -0.97 16.19 11.72
C PHE A 81 -1.01 17.70 11.47
N ASP A 82 -1.40 18.12 10.27
CA ASP A 82 -1.52 19.55 9.94
C ASP A 82 -2.58 20.24 10.82
N ASN A 83 -3.70 19.57 11.09
CA ASN A 83 -4.75 20.07 11.97
C ASN A 83 -4.26 20.16 13.42
N LEU A 84 -3.53 19.16 13.92
CA LEU A 84 -2.94 19.19 15.26
C LEU A 84 -1.90 20.31 15.38
N ALA A 85 -1.03 20.48 14.38
CA ALA A 85 -0.05 21.55 14.37
C ALA A 85 -0.72 22.94 14.48
N LYS A 86 -1.73 23.20 13.64
CA LYS A 86 -2.53 24.44 13.71
C LYS A 86 -3.20 24.65 15.06
N ARG A 87 -3.74 23.58 15.66
CA ARG A 87 -4.38 23.65 16.98
C ARG A 87 -3.38 23.97 18.09
N ILE A 88 -2.18 23.39 18.03
CA ILE A 88 -1.10 23.66 18.97
C ILE A 88 -0.62 25.10 18.84
N GLU A 89 -0.45 25.59 17.61
CA GLU A 89 -0.11 26.99 17.35
C GLU A 89 -1.14 27.96 17.92
N ALA A 90 -2.43 27.60 17.85
CA ALA A 90 -3.54 28.38 18.35
C ALA A 90 -3.83 28.21 19.86
N LEU A 91 -3.04 27.43 20.60
CA LEU A 91 -3.21 27.31 22.05
C LEU A 91 -2.88 28.65 22.72
N ASP A 92 -3.84 29.13 23.51
CA ASP A 92 -3.68 30.36 24.29
C ASP A 92 -2.63 30.19 25.39
N LEU A 93 -1.63 31.06 25.36
CA LEU A 93 -0.64 31.23 26.41
C LEU A 93 -1.24 32.11 27.51
N LYS A 94 -1.03 31.72 28.76
CA LYS A 94 -1.42 32.57 29.89
C LYS A 94 -0.57 33.83 29.88
N VAL A 95 -1.24 34.97 29.98
CA VAL A 95 -0.61 36.30 30.02
C VAL A 95 0.41 36.35 31.16
N ALA A 96 1.64 36.74 30.86
CA ALA A 96 2.69 36.90 31.86
C ALA A 96 2.67 38.30 32.47
N VAL A 97 3.06 38.36 33.75
CA VAL A 97 3.21 39.59 34.53
C VAL A 97 4.70 39.87 34.69
N THR A 98 5.10 41.13 34.54
CA THR A 98 6.49 41.58 34.67
C THR A 98 6.98 41.35 36.10
N VAL A 99 8.12 40.69 36.28
CA VAL A 99 8.68 40.43 37.62
C VAL A 99 9.18 41.72 38.29
N VAL A 100 9.53 42.72 37.47
CA VAL A 100 10.09 44.00 37.92
C VAL A 100 9.02 44.98 38.45
N THR A 101 7.86 45.06 37.78
CA THR A 101 6.81 46.06 38.10
C THR A 101 5.52 45.45 38.62
N GLY A 102 5.32 44.14 38.46
CA GLY A 102 4.04 43.49 38.78
C GLY A 102 2.91 43.82 37.79
N GLU A 103 3.22 44.47 36.67
CA GLU A 103 2.25 44.86 35.64
C GLU A 103 2.17 43.82 34.52
N VAL A 104 0.98 43.70 33.93
CA VAL A 104 0.72 42.83 32.78
C VAL A 104 1.60 43.25 31.60
N ILE A 105 2.28 42.28 30.98
CA ILE A 105 3.05 42.54 29.76
C ILE A 105 2.06 42.62 28.59
N ASP A 106 1.65 43.82 28.20
CA ASP A 106 0.70 44.03 27.09
C ASP A 106 1.21 43.48 25.75
N THR A 107 2.53 43.41 25.57
CA THR A 107 3.18 42.87 24.36
C THR A 107 3.41 41.36 24.41
N PHE A 108 2.85 40.67 25.40
CA PHE A 108 3.07 39.24 25.57
C PHE A 108 2.34 38.44 24.48
N PRO A 109 3.02 37.47 23.81
CA PRO A 109 2.39 36.64 22.80
C PRO A 109 1.20 35.88 23.40
N ARG A 110 0.06 35.91 22.70
CA ARG A 110 -1.16 35.24 23.15
C ARG A 110 -1.20 33.78 22.75
N THR A 111 -0.51 33.41 21.69
CA THR A 111 -0.48 32.04 21.18
C THR A 111 0.95 31.53 21.02
N LEU A 112 1.11 30.21 20.88
CA LEU A 112 2.43 29.63 20.61
C LEU A 112 2.98 30.07 19.24
N GLY A 113 2.11 30.23 18.24
CA GLY A 113 2.49 30.78 16.94
C GLY A 113 3.02 32.21 17.04
N ASP A 114 2.38 33.06 17.85
CA ASP A 114 2.87 34.43 18.11
C ASP A 114 4.27 34.39 18.73
N LEU A 115 4.49 33.52 19.71
CA LEU A 115 5.78 33.35 20.38
C LEU A 115 6.89 32.89 19.41
N GLU A 116 6.56 32.04 18.44
CA GLU A 116 7.50 31.62 17.39
C GLU A 116 7.83 32.73 16.40
N SER A 117 6.86 33.59 16.08
CA SER A 117 7.05 34.70 15.15
C SER A 117 7.85 35.88 15.72
N LEU A 118 8.12 35.88 17.03
CA LEU A 118 8.89 36.95 17.67
C LEU A 118 10.30 37.07 17.09
N SER A 119 10.69 38.31 16.80
CA SER A 119 12.07 38.66 16.46
C SER A 119 12.97 38.47 17.68
N ILE A 120 14.26 38.23 17.46
CA ILE A 120 15.25 38.10 18.54
C ILE A 120 15.23 39.31 19.49
N ARG A 121 15.03 40.52 18.96
CA ARG A 121 14.96 41.74 19.80
C ARG A 121 13.76 41.72 20.74
N GLN A 122 12.60 41.23 20.26
CA GLN A 122 11.40 41.09 21.09
C GLN A 122 11.58 39.98 22.13
N VAL A 123 12.24 38.88 21.78
CA VAL A 123 12.60 37.80 22.71
C VAL A 123 13.51 38.32 23.83
N ASP A 124 14.54 39.10 23.49
CA ASP A 124 15.46 39.68 24.47
C ASP A 124 14.75 40.65 25.44
N GLU A 125 13.80 41.43 24.93
CA GLU A 125 13.01 42.36 25.74
C GLU A 125 12.06 41.61 26.69
N LEU A 126 11.36 40.58 26.20
CA LEU A 126 10.48 39.76 27.03
C LEU A 126 11.24 38.99 28.10
N LEU A 127 12.40 38.40 27.77
CA LEU A 127 13.25 37.74 28.76
C LEU A 127 13.68 38.71 29.87
N ARG A 128 14.06 39.94 29.51
CA ARG A 128 14.42 40.98 30.48
C ARG A 128 13.24 41.37 31.38
N GLN A 129 12.03 41.50 30.82
CA GLN A 129 10.81 41.80 31.57
C GLN A 129 10.40 40.65 32.52
N LEU A 130 10.67 39.42 32.13
CA LEU A 130 10.50 38.22 32.96
C LEU A 130 11.63 38.03 33.99
N GLY A 131 12.68 38.86 33.95
CA GLY A 131 13.84 38.75 34.85
C GLY A 131 14.80 37.61 34.49
N GLU A 132 14.67 37.03 33.30
CA GLU A 132 15.50 35.93 32.81
C GLU A 132 16.79 36.44 32.13
N PRO A 133 17.90 35.70 32.21
CA PRO A 133 19.15 36.11 31.60
C PRO A 133 19.09 36.01 30.07
N VAL A 134 19.40 37.10 29.39
CA VAL A 134 19.54 37.15 27.93
C VAL A 134 20.92 36.62 27.52
N GLN A 135 21.10 35.31 27.55
CA GLN A 135 22.36 34.64 27.20
C GLN A 135 22.15 33.58 26.11
N GLY A 136 23.17 33.38 25.28
CA GLY A 136 23.18 32.37 24.23
C GLY A 136 22.81 32.86 22.82
N VAL A 137 22.78 31.93 21.87
CA VAL A 137 22.37 32.21 20.48
C VAL A 137 20.85 32.32 20.36
N ALA A 138 20.35 32.85 19.24
CA ALA A 138 18.92 33.13 19.03
C ALA A 138 17.98 31.97 19.39
N ASN A 139 18.34 30.74 19.02
CA ASN A 139 17.54 29.54 19.30
C ASN A 139 17.53 29.18 20.79
N GLU A 140 18.65 29.37 21.51
CA GLU A 140 18.71 29.13 22.95
C GLU A 140 17.84 30.12 23.71
N ARG A 141 17.87 31.40 23.32
CA ARG A 141 17.02 32.44 23.90
C ARG A 141 15.54 32.19 23.68
N LYS A 142 15.14 31.78 22.47
CA LYS A 142 13.76 31.34 22.22
C LYS A 142 13.36 30.15 23.08
N ARG A 143 14.26 29.17 23.28
CA ARG A 143 14.02 28.02 24.15
C ARG A 143 13.87 28.42 25.62
N LEU A 144 14.69 29.36 26.10
CA LEU A 144 14.58 29.93 27.44
C LEU A 144 13.25 30.66 27.64
N LEU A 145 12.81 31.44 26.65
CA LEU A 145 11.51 32.12 26.70
C LEU A 145 10.36 31.10 26.80
N LYS A 146 10.35 30.05 25.97
CA LYS A 146 9.35 28.97 26.07
C LYS A 146 9.30 28.34 27.45
N TYR A 147 10.46 28.10 28.05
CA TYR A 147 10.57 27.55 29.39
C TYR A 147 9.99 28.49 30.45
N ALA A 148 10.35 29.78 30.40
CA ALA A 148 9.84 30.80 31.32
C ALA A 148 8.32 30.97 31.24
N VAL A 149 7.73 30.73 30.06
CA VAL A 149 6.28 30.78 29.81
C VAL A 149 5.58 29.45 30.15
N GLY A 150 6.32 28.41 30.52
CA GLY A 150 5.77 27.10 30.89
C GLY A 150 5.39 26.21 29.70
N VAL A 151 5.82 26.57 28.48
CA VAL A 151 5.67 25.75 27.29
C VAL A 151 6.87 24.79 27.20
N MET A 152 6.85 23.73 27.99
CA MET A 152 7.83 22.65 27.78
C MET A 152 7.49 21.89 26.50
N THR A 153 8.24 22.15 25.42
CA THR A 153 8.47 21.16 24.36
C THR A 153 9.37 20.08 24.95
N GLN A 154 8.78 18.97 25.39
CA GLN A 154 9.53 17.75 25.69
C GLN A 154 10.07 17.24 24.35
N VAL A 155 11.37 17.41 24.13
CA VAL A 155 12.08 16.76 23.01
C VAL A 155 12.09 15.27 23.34
N VAL A 156 11.32 14.49 22.58
CA VAL A 156 11.46 13.02 22.49
C VAL A 156 12.18 12.72 21.19
#